data_AF-N4VFF2-F1
#
_entry.id   AF-N4VFF2-F1
#
_cell.length_a   1.000
_cell.length_b   1.000
_cell.length_c   1.000
_cell.angle_alpha   90.00
_cell.angle_beta   90.00
_cell.angle_gamma   90.00
#
_symmetry.space_group_name_H-M   'P 1'
#
loop_
_entity.id
_entity.type
_entity.pdbx_description
1 polymer ?
#
loop_
_entity_poly.entity_id
_entity_poly.type
_entity_poly.pdbx_seq_one_letter_code
_entity_poly.pdbx_strand_id
1 'polypeptide(L)'
;MGCVFDVYVNEWLPPPCYDRAVAEKSESNTTDLYPAATGRTTFPLYWDVAMSEPATLEDVMLAAFDNVDSSSPTEFYLAWEYHRAHCLHLWRLAVSALRRLDSGEESVGVYYKSADPEHAWHCNKIVIMGDTRGVDDITSLAPGIGRCTMLGRV
;
A
#
# COMPACT_ATOMS: atom_id res chain seq x y z
N MET A 1 11.81 19.08 0.27
CA MET A 1 11.65 17.82 1.04
C MET A 1 10.18 17.68 1.34
N GLY A 2 9.53 16.61 0.89
CA GLY A 2 8.10 16.39 1.12
C GLY A 2 7.81 14.92 0.87
N CYS A 3 7.21 14.24 1.84
CA CYS A 3 6.69 12.90 1.65
C CYS A 3 5.45 12.96 0.74
N VAL A 4 5.17 11.86 0.04
CA VAL A 4 3.95 11.70 -0.75
C VAL A 4 3.17 10.54 -0.16
N PHE A 5 1.88 10.71 0.06
CA PHE A 5 1.02 9.63 0.54
C PHE A 5 0.73 8.70 -0.63
N ASP A 6 1.09 7.42 -0.48
CA ASP A 6 0.76 6.37 -1.44
C ASP A 6 -0.49 5.63 -0.92
N VAL A 7 -1.57 5.66 -1.70
CA VAL A 7 -2.89 5.17 -1.25
C VAL A 7 -2.88 3.67 -1.02
N TYR A 8 -2.13 2.93 -1.84
CA TYR A 8 -2.07 1.49 -1.68
C TYR A 8 -1.09 1.08 -0.59
N VAL A 9 -0.04 1.85 -0.31
CA VAL A 9 0.83 1.62 0.85
C VAL A 9 0.19 2.09 2.17
N ASN A 10 -0.70 3.08 2.13
CA ASN A 10 -1.29 3.79 3.29
C ASN A 10 -0.26 4.45 4.21
N GLU A 11 0.86 4.92 3.63
CA GLU A 11 1.89 5.61 4.39
C GLU A 11 2.42 6.82 3.62
N TRP A 12 2.89 7.83 4.36
CA TRP A 12 3.65 8.93 3.79
C TRP A 12 5.06 8.45 3.43
N LEU A 13 5.34 8.34 2.13
CA LEU A 13 6.61 7.84 1.62
C LEU A 13 7.60 8.98 1.35
N PRO A 14 8.85 8.88 1.84
CA PRO A 14 9.94 9.73 1.40
C PRO A 14 10.15 9.65 -0.13
N PRO A 15 10.57 10.75 -0.79
CA PRO A 15 10.78 10.76 -2.24
C PRO A 15 11.63 9.62 -2.81
N PRO A 16 12.71 9.14 -2.15
CA PRO A 16 13.52 8.06 -2.71
C PRO A 16 12.76 6.73 -2.91
N CYS A 17 11.72 6.45 -2.11
CA CYS A 17 10.93 5.21 -2.21
C CYS A 17 9.53 5.42 -2.80
N TYR A 18 9.14 6.65 -3.16
CA TYR A 18 7.87 6.89 -3.84
C TYR A 18 8.04 6.69 -5.35
N ASP A 19 7.53 5.57 -5.87
CA ASP A 19 7.48 5.31 -7.31
C ASP A 19 6.18 5.85 -7.90
N ARG A 20 6.25 7.12 -8.33
CA ARG A 20 5.11 7.83 -8.93
C ARG A 20 4.45 7.05 -10.07
N ALA A 21 5.23 6.41 -10.94
CA ALA A 21 4.69 5.72 -12.11
C ALA A 21 3.88 4.48 -11.68
N VAL A 22 4.35 3.76 -10.65
CA VAL A 22 3.62 2.61 -10.09
C VAL A 22 2.38 3.06 -9.32
N ALA A 23 2.47 4.12 -8.51
CA ALA A 23 1.35 4.68 -7.75
C ALA A 23 0.24 5.15 -8.69
N GLU A 24 0.54 6.06 -9.62
CA GLU A 24 -0.43 6.59 -10.59
C GLU A 24 -1.06 5.50 -11.45
N LYS A 25 -0.30 4.45 -11.81
CA LYS A 25 -0.86 3.30 -12.54
C LYS A 25 -1.81 2.48 -11.68
N SER A 26 -1.51 2.31 -10.40
CA SER A 26 -2.32 1.50 -9.48
C SER A 26 -3.61 2.20 -9.09
N GLU A 27 -3.57 3.52 -8.93
CA GLU A 27 -4.68 4.39 -8.51
C GLU A 27 -5.56 4.88 -9.69
N SER A 28 -5.18 4.56 -10.93
CA SER A 28 -5.93 4.92 -12.12
C SER A 28 -7.31 4.26 -12.17
N ASN A 29 -8.30 4.98 -12.69
CA ASN A 29 -9.62 4.41 -13.01
C ASN A 29 -9.56 3.23 -13.99
N THR A 30 -8.50 3.14 -14.80
CA THR A 30 -8.26 2.04 -15.75
C THR A 30 -7.20 1.04 -15.26
N THR A 31 -6.95 1.02 -13.95
CA THR A 31 -5.94 0.13 -13.35
C THR A 31 -6.17 -1.33 -13.72
N ASP A 32 -5.09 -1.98 -14.14
CA ASP A 32 -4.95 -3.41 -14.40
C ASP A 32 -4.45 -4.16 -13.14
N LEU A 33 -4.49 -3.51 -11.96
CA LEU A 33 -4.00 -4.10 -10.71
C LEU A 33 -4.81 -5.33 -10.32
N TYR A 34 -6.13 -5.16 -10.25
CA TYR A 34 -7.07 -6.17 -9.80
C TYR A 34 -8.50 -5.71 -10.15
N PRO A 35 -9.42 -6.54 -10.68
CA PRO A 35 -10.74 -6.08 -11.09
C PRO A 35 -11.55 -5.30 -10.06
N ALA A 36 -11.48 -5.64 -8.77
CA ALA A 36 -12.20 -4.88 -7.73
C ALA A 36 -11.60 -3.49 -7.48
N ALA A 37 -10.34 -3.26 -7.87
CA ALA A 37 -9.68 -1.96 -7.80
C ALA A 37 -9.94 -1.10 -9.06
N THR A 38 -10.51 -1.66 -10.14
CA THR A 38 -10.83 -0.90 -11.34
C THR A 38 -11.85 0.20 -11.04
N GLY A 39 -11.60 1.41 -11.53
CA GLY A 39 -12.44 2.59 -11.26
C GLY A 39 -12.31 3.15 -9.84
N ARG A 40 -11.32 2.70 -9.05
CA ARG A 40 -11.14 3.12 -7.66
C ARG A 40 -9.76 3.73 -7.44
N THR A 41 -9.74 5.03 -7.14
CA THR A 41 -8.56 5.70 -6.60
C THR A 41 -8.29 5.25 -5.16
N THR A 42 -9.34 4.99 -4.39
CA THR A 42 -9.27 4.41 -3.03
C THR A 42 -10.47 3.50 -2.76
N PHE A 43 -10.38 2.66 -1.74
CA PHE A 43 -11.49 1.86 -1.22
C PHE A 43 -12.26 2.66 -0.15
N PRO A 44 -13.57 2.41 0.05
CA PRO A 44 -14.31 2.99 1.18
C PRO A 44 -13.64 2.65 2.51
N LEU A 45 -13.48 3.68 3.36
CA LEU A 45 -12.80 3.61 4.66
C LEU A 45 -13.82 3.83 5.77
N TYR A 46 -13.60 3.17 6.91
CA TYR A 46 -14.50 3.24 8.05
C TYR A 46 -13.71 3.33 9.37
N TRP A 47 -14.29 4.05 10.33
CA TRP A 47 -13.76 4.16 11.70
C TRP A 47 -14.01 2.89 12.52
N ASP A 48 -15.01 2.11 12.15
CA ASP A 48 -15.49 0.96 12.91
C ASP A 48 -15.47 -0.34 12.11
N VAL A 49 -15.33 -1.44 12.84
CA VAL A 49 -15.31 -2.81 12.30
C VAL A 49 -16.63 -3.22 11.63
N ALA A 50 -17.74 -2.60 12.01
CA ALA A 50 -19.04 -2.85 11.38
C ALA A 50 -19.22 -2.07 10.06
N MET A 51 -18.23 -1.27 9.65
CA MET A 51 -18.23 -0.45 8.44
C MET A 51 -19.48 0.43 8.34
N SER A 52 -19.85 1.07 9.45
CA SER A 52 -21.06 1.89 9.57
C SER A 52 -20.76 3.39 9.70
N GLU A 53 -19.57 3.74 10.18
CA GLU A 53 -19.09 5.10 10.36
C GLU A 53 -18.01 5.41 9.30
N PRO A 54 -18.35 6.11 8.21
CA PRO A 54 -17.40 6.35 7.13
C PRO A 54 -16.28 7.29 7.58
N ALA A 55 -15.05 6.96 7.16
CA ALA A 55 -13.86 7.79 7.26
C ALA A 55 -13.45 8.33 5.89
N THR A 56 -12.70 9.42 5.87
CA THR A 56 -12.14 10.00 4.66
C THR A 56 -10.68 9.58 4.46
N LEU A 57 -10.15 9.74 3.24
CA LEU A 57 -8.72 9.57 3.00
C LEU A 57 -7.89 10.61 3.79
N GLU A 58 -8.42 11.81 4.01
CA GLU A 58 -7.77 12.84 4.82
C GLU A 58 -7.61 12.39 6.28
N ASP A 59 -8.61 11.72 6.85
CA ASP A 59 -8.54 11.15 8.20
C ASP A 59 -7.39 10.14 8.32
N VAL A 60 -7.25 9.23 7.34
CA VAL A 60 -6.15 8.26 7.28
C VAL A 60 -4.80 8.96 7.15
N MET A 61 -4.70 9.97 6.28
CA MET A 61 -3.48 10.74 6.06
C MET A 61 -3.03 11.49 7.32
N LEU A 62 -3.97 12.03 8.11
CA LEU A 62 -3.69 12.71 9.36
C LEU A 62 -3.31 11.73 10.48
N ALA A 63 -4.05 10.63 10.62
CA ALA A 63 -3.76 9.58 11.60
C ALA A 63 -2.36 8.97 11.40
N ALA A 64 -1.82 9.01 10.19
CA ALA A 64 -0.45 8.57 9.90
C ALA A 64 0.61 9.29 10.74
N PHE A 65 0.40 10.57 11.08
CA PHE A 65 1.31 11.34 11.91
C PHE A 65 1.16 10.99 13.40
N ASP A 66 -0.08 10.82 13.86
CA ASP A 66 -0.37 10.46 15.25
C ASP A 66 0.10 9.04 15.59
N ASN A 67 0.09 8.14 14.59
CA ASN A 67 0.50 6.74 14.75
C ASN A 67 2.01 6.54 14.92
N VAL A 68 2.86 7.53 14.65
CA VAL A 68 4.33 7.38 14.71
C VAL A 68 4.82 6.97 16.09
N ASP A 69 4.25 7.58 17.13
CA ASP A 69 4.66 7.39 18.52
C ASP A 69 3.56 6.72 19.38
N SER A 70 2.49 6.22 18.75
CA SER A 70 1.36 5.64 19.46
C SER A 70 1.60 4.17 19.82
N SER A 71 1.34 3.82 21.07
CA SER A 71 1.28 2.42 21.53
C SER A 71 -0.04 1.72 21.17
N SER A 72 -1.02 2.48 20.66
CA SER A 72 -2.33 2.01 20.21
C SER A 72 -2.69 2.76 18.93
N PRO A 73 -2.14 2.37 17.77
CA PRO A 73 -2.35 3.08 16.52
C PRO A 73 -3.82 3.09 16.13
N THR A 74 -4.27 4.22 15.58
CA THR A 74 -5.59 4.35 14.97
C THR A 74 -5.65 3.45 13.74
N GLU A 75 -6.61 2.53 13.74
CA GLU A 75 -6.91 1.65 12.62
C GLU A 75 -8.13 2.13 11.85
N PHE A 76 -8.14 1.86 10.55
CA PHE A 76 -9.28 2.05 9.67
C PHE A 76 -9.67 0.72 9.05
N TYR A 77 -10.96 0.53 8.85
CA TYR A 77 -11.54 -0.71 8.34
C TYR A 77 -12.03 -0.51 6.90
N LEU A 78 -11.91 -1.56 6.11
CA LEU A 78 -12.28 -1.56 4.70
C LEU A 78 -12.48 -2.99 4.17
N ALA A 79 -13.06 -3.09 2.99
CA ALA A 79 -13.36 -4.35 2.35
C ALA A 79 -12.08 -5.16 2.05
N TRP A 80 -12.14 -6.48 2.19
CA TRP A 80 -11.02 -7.40 1.97
C TRP A 80 -10.28 -7.21 0.64
N GLU A 81 -10.99 -6.80 -0.42
CA GLU A 81 -10.43 -6.57 -1.75
C GLU A 81 -9.30 -5.54 -1.74
N TYR A 82 -9.30 -4.59 -0.80
CA TYR A 82 -8.19 -3.69 -0.59
C TYR A 82 -6.90 -4.44 -0.23
N HIS A 83 -6.96 -5.45 0.65
CA HIS A 83 -5.76 -6.17 1.09
C HIS A 83 -5.05 -6.83 -0.08
N ARG A 84 -5.85 -7.38 -1.01
CA ARG A 84 -5.32 -7.95 -2.25
C ARG A 84 -4.72 -6.88 -3.16
N ALA A 85 -5.40 -5.73 -3.32
CA ALA A 85 -4.88 -4.62 -4.12
C ALA A 85 -3.55 -4.08 -3.55
N HIS A 86 -3.46 -3.88 -2.23
CA HIS A 86 -2.23 -3.53 -1.51
C HIS A 86 -1.10 -4.52 -1.83
N CYS A 87 -1.33 -5.82 -1.65
CA CYS A 87 -0.31 -6.84 -1.91
C CYS A 87 0.17 -6.86 -3.37
N LEU A 88 -0.75 -6.67 -4.34
CA LEU A 88 -0.39 -6.58 -5.76
C LEU A 88 0.38 -5.29 -6.07
N HIS A 89 0.06 -4.19 -5.39
CA HIS A 89 0.76 -2.92 -5.55
C HIS A 89 2.20 -3.03 -5.02
N LEU A 90 2.41 -3.64 -3.85
CA LEU A 90 3.76 -3.89 -3.32
C LEU A 90 4.59 -4.78 -4.26
N TRP A 91 3.96 -5.78 -4.90
CA TRP A 91 4.59 -6.57 -5.96
C TRP A 91 5.04 -5.70 -7.15
N ARG A 92 4.22 -4.73 -7.58
CA ARG A 92 4.62 -3.79 -8.64
C ARG A 92 5.78 -2.89 -8.22
N LEU A 93 5.80 -2.41 -6.98
CA LEU A 93 6.92 -1.61 -6.46
C LEU A 93 8.22 -2.42 -6.49
N ALA A 94 8.19 -3.67 -6.02
CA ALA A 94 9.36 -4.55 -6.04
C ALA A 94 9.86 -4.81 -7.47
N VAL A 95 8.96 -5.15 -8.39
CA VAL A 95 9.32 -5.39 -9.81
C VAL A 95 9.83 -4.11 -10.48
N SER A 96 9.23 -2.95 -10.22
CA SER A 96 9.70 -1.67 -10.75
C SER A 96 11.12 -1.37 -10.30
N ALA A 97 11.41 -1.57 -9.01
CA ALA A 97 12.75 -1.36 -8.46
C ALA A 97 13.79 -2.27 -9.13
N LEU A 98 13.48 -3.56 -9.30
CA LEU A 98 14.34 -4.51 -10.01
C LEU A 98 14.58 -4.12 -11.47
N ARG A 99 13.54 -3.64 -12.18
CA ARG A 99 13.67 -3.18 -13.57
C ARG A 99 14.54 -1.92 -13.69
N ARG A 100 14.45 -1.01 -12.73
CA ARG A 100 15.29 0.20 -12.68
C ARG A 100 16.76 -0.17 -12.46
N LEU A 101 17.03 -1.09 -11.54
CA LEU A 101 18.36 -1.66 -11.34
C LEU A 101 18.87 -2.35 -12.62
N ASP A 102 18.06 -3.15 -13.30
CA ASP A 102 18.42 -3.81 -14.56
C ASP A 102 18.72 -2.80 -15.68
N SER A 103 17.96 -1.70 -15.73
CA SER A 103 18.13 -0.59 -16.68
C SER A 103 19.39 0.27 -16.43
N GLY A 104 20.14 -0.01 -15.37
CA GLY A 104 21.43 0.63 -15.08
C GLY A 104 21.40 1.65 -13.95
N GLU A 105 20.28 1.83 -13.24
CA GLU A 105 20.28 2.63 -12.02
C GLU A 105 21.10 1.91 -10.93
N GLU A 106 22.06 2.61 -10.31
CA GLU A 106 22.98 1.99 -9.34
C GLU A 106 22.35 1.78 -7.96
N SER A 107 21.40 2.65 -7.58
CA SER A 107 20.77 2.67 -6.27
C SER A 107 19.31 3.10 -6.39
N VAL A 108 18.38 2.20 -6.05
CA VAL A 108 16.94 2.42 -6.16
C VAL A 108 16.34 2.32 -4.77
N GLY A 109 15.65 3.38 -4.35
CA GLY A 109 14.83 3.36 -3.14
C GLY A 109 13.51 2.65 -3.39
N VAL A 110 13.13 1.76 -2.49
CA VAL A 110 11.84 1.07 -2.49
C VAL A 110 11.23 1.14 -1.10
N TYR A 111 9.90 1.09 -1.02
CA TYR A 111 9.21 0.97 0.25
C TYR A 111 9.67 -0.28 1.01
N TYR A 112 10.05 -0.12 2.29
CA TYR A 112 10.77 -1.16 3.02
C TYR A 112 10.04 -2.50 3.10
N LYS A 113 8.70 -2.51 3.25
CA LYS A 113 7.94 -3.77 3.29
C LYS A 113 7.91 -4.49 1.94
N SER A 114 8.07 -3.79 0.83
CA SER A 114 8.21 -4.42 -0.49
C SER A 114 9.55 -5.17 -0.65
N ALA A 115 10.56 -4.81 0.16
CA ALA A 115 11.86 -5.49 0.22
C ALA A 115 11.99 -6.44 1.42
N ASP A 116 10.96 -6.55 2.26
CA ASP A 116 10.97 -7.40 3.44
C ASP A 116 10.50 -8.84 3.10
N PRO A 117 11.30 -9.88 3.38
CA PRO A 117 10.95 -11.25 3.02
C PRO A 117 9.68 -11.78 3.70
N GLU A 118 9.43 -11.41 4.96
CA GLU A 118 8.25 -11.87 5.70
C GLU A 118 6.98 -11.24 5.13
N HIS A 119 7.04 -9.94 4.83
CA HIS A 119 5.93 -9.23 4.22
C HIS A 119 5.67 -9.65 2.76
N ALA A 120 6.72 -9.95 1.99
CA ALA A 120 6.58 -10.52 0.64
C ALA A 120 5.91 -11.91 0.69
N TRP A 121 6.28 -12.75 1.66
CA TRP A 121 5.63 -14.04 1.88
C TRP A 121 4.16 -13.90 2.29
N HIS A 122 3.84 -12.96 3.18
CA HIS A 122 2.46 -12.59 3.51
C HIS A 122 1.67 -12.19 2.25
N CYS A 123 2.22 -11.28 1.45
CA CYS A 123 1.57 -10.83 0.21
C CYS A 123 1.30 -11.98 -0.76
N ASN A 124 2.24 -12.93 -0.90
CA ASN A 124 2.03 -14.12 -1.73
C ASN A 124 0.82 -14.95 -1.28
N LYS A 125 0.64 -15.14 0.02
CA LYS A 125 -0.54 -15.84 0.55
C LYS A 125 -1.83 -15.10 0.16
N ILE A 126 -1.87 -13.77 0.34
CA ILE A 126 -3.04 -12.96 -0.01
C ILE A 126 -3.37 -13.08 -1.50
N VAL A 127 -2.36 -12.94 -2.36
CA VAL A 127 -2.54 -13.02 -3.82
C VAL A 127 -3.03 -14.40 -4.26
N ILE A 128 -2.50 -15.48 -3.67
CA ILE A 128 -2.89 -16.86 -3.99
C ILE A 128 -4.30 -17.19 -3.47
N MET A 129 -4.66 -16.70 -2.28
CA MET A 129 -6.02 -16.87 -1.74
C MET A 129 -7.06 -16.25 -2.69
N GLY A 130 -6.75 -15.12 -3.33
CA GLY A 130 -7.65 -14.49 -4.27
C GLY A 130 -8.96 -14.04 -3.61
N ASP A 131 -10.07 -14.15 -4.34
CA ASP A 131 -11.39 -13.66 -3.92
C ASP A 131 -12.24 -14.77 -3.29
N THR A 132 -11.61 -15.78 -2.70
CA THR A 132 -12.33 -16.92 -2.08
C THR A 132 -13.01 -16.55 -0.76
N ARG A 133 -13.03 -15.26 -0.41
CA ARG A 133 -13.53 -14.70 0.83
C ARG A 133 -14.88 -14.04 0.60
N GLY A 134 -15.73 -14.07 1.63
CA GLY A 134 -17.10 -13.56 1.54
C GLY A 134 -17.10 -12.04 1.34
N VAL A 135 -18.18 -11.51 0.77
CA VAL A 135 -18.40 -10.06 0.59
C VAL A 135 -18.41 -9.26 1.90
N ASP A 136 -18.54 -9.95 3.04
CA ASP A 136 -18.50 -9.37 4.39
C ASP A 136 -17.11 -9.47 5.05
N ASP A 137 -16.10 -10.00 4.34
CA ASP A 137 -14.76 -10.10 4.90
C ASP A 137 -14.10 -8.71 4.95
N ILE A 138 -13.68 -8.36 6.15
CA ILE A 138 -13.06 -7.07 6.47
C ILE A 138 -11.54 -7.21 6.58
N THR A 139 -10.86 -6.13 6.27
CA THR A 139 -9.45 -5.91 6.66
C THR A 139 -9.35 -4.60 7.42
N SER A 140 -8.26 -4.43 8.16
CA SER A 140 -7.87 -3.12 8.70
C SER A 140 -6.51 -2.69 8.18
N LEU A 141 -6.25 -1.39 8.30
CA LEU A 141 -4.96 -0.76 8.06
C LEU A 141 -4.67 0.24 9.18
N ALA A 142 -3.40 0.42 9.50
CA ALA A 142 -2.91 1.48 10.37
C ALA A 142 -1.95 2.34 9.54
N PRO A 143 -2.29 3.59 9.22
CA PRO A 143 -1.43 4.42 8.40
C PRO A 143 -0.22 4.91 9.21
N GLY A 144 0.84 5.34 8.51
CA GLY A 144 2.07 5.78 9.17
C GLY A 144 3.02 6.55 8.27
N ILE A 145 4.23 6.76 8.78
CA ILE A 145 5.34 7.33 8.01
C ILE A 145 6.23 6.19 7.51
N GLY A 146 6.28 6.03 6.19
CA GLY A 146 6.99 4.93 5.57
C GLY A 146 8.50 5.11 5.55
N ARG A 147 9.20 4.00 5.41
CA ARG A 147 10.67 3.94 5.34
C ARG A 147 11.13 3.46 3.98
N CYS A 148 12.28 3.97 3.56
CA CYS A 148 12.95 3.57 2.34
C CYS A 148 14.00 2.48 2.66
N THR A 149 14.02 1.43 1.85
CA THR A 149 15.16 0.54 1.73
C THR A 149 15.85 0.84 0.40
N MET A 150 17.16 1.06 0.43
CA MET A 150 17.95 1.23 -0.79
C MET A 150 18.41 -0.12 -1.30
N LEU A 151 18.08 -0.43 -2.54
CA LEU A 151 18.59 -1.58 -3.27
C LEU A 151 19.72 -1.12 -4.18
N GLY A 152 20.81 -1.87 -4.25
CA GLY A 152 21.94 -1.58 -5.13
C GLY A 152 22.41 -2.82 -5.87
N ARG A 153 23.18 -2.63 -6.93
CA ARG A 153 23.90 -3.74 -7.58
C ARG A 153 25.01 -4.24 -6.64
N VAL A 154 25.10 -5.56 -6.48
CA VAL A 154 26.20 -6.24 -5.79
C VAL A 154 27.35 -6.44 -6.77
#